data_AF-A0A8T6M1V7-F1
#
_entry.id   AF-A0A8T6M1V7-F1
#
_cell.length_a   1.000
_cell.length_b   1.000
_cell.length_c   1.000
_cell.angle_alpha   90.00
_cell.angle_beta   90.00
_cell.angle_gamma   90.00
#
_symmetry.space_group_name_H-M   'P 1'
#
loop_
_entity.id
_entity.type
_entity.pdbx_description
1 polymer ?
#
loop_
_entity_poly.entity_id
_entity_poly.type
_entity_poly.pdbx_seq_one_letter_code
_entity_poly.pdbx_strand_id
1 'polypeptide(L)'
;MEEVAGISIYESRKEKSLHELEKTSEKLREIEAVLRERTSFLTNLEKEKEAALKKKSLEEDLRKNKASIIYIDLQEKKKERDVVEKNIKGKEEEIEKHRKTIVTLQTNIENLEEKITVLNSEIQKQTGLEQEQLNREISDLRADIAVLKVKIESHEKKVKELGRQKENYEKIVKENETAVEKLRRDSPTIALIQKELERKKEELLKVEEQRKKHYMTKTELRSIKDRVEDKKKILNNYENESNFLMKQVTSLIEDLYDKNTTVESVEELRHDLAENKAILDRFNLREREIDKIVHTNEFEIKREKEVVEKIQKLDVCPLCKSKVTLEHIKSIGNEIKPRVLKLQEEIDKVLKELKDIKEKREFLKEDIENTANEIQKRQSDLIKIKNIKDKEEQIKIFNEKIKHSREELTEFEKKRKYLEEHFDEHSTIEEKYETLQLEVQEISIRNKENLDSDIQYKQKELERAAISIKQIIREEEELKEEIVIVKKSLVEKENDLSIKKNKEEILRQKAEKYIRERNELHQKQREIDREISIEKNRVQNLINENNNLKIDKARIEAQVQNLETDILDYPNIEFIKGNKEHMQQKIRKIEETLSRIGTVNMRSLEVYEEV
;
A
#
# COMPACT_ATOMS: atom_id res chain seq x y z
N MET A 1 88.77 113.19 68.11
CA MET A 1 89.58 112.21 67.36
C MET A 1 88.75 111.26 66.50
N GLU A 2 87.42 111.11 66.64
CA GLU A 2 86.64 110.33 65.63
C GLU A 2 85.35 111.03 65.12
N GLU A 3 84.78 112.02 65.83
CA GLU A 3 83.61 112.79 65.34
C GLU A 3 83.95 114.02 64.48
N VAL A 4 85.15 114.59 64.62
CA VAL A 4 85.55 115.84 63.92
C VAL A 4 86.02 115.59 62.47
N ALA A 5 86.28 114.33 62.11
CA ALA A 5 86.79 113.93 60.78
C ALA A 5 85.73 113.28 59.86
N GLY A 6 84.44 113.33 60.22
CA GLY A 6 83.36 112.77 59.37
C GLY A 6 83.33 111.24 59.26
N ILE A 7 84.16 110.52 60.02
CA ILE A 7 84.27 109.06 60.03
C ILE A 7 82.99 108.41 60.60
N SER A 8 82.38 109.00 61.64
CA SER A 8 81.11 108.53 62.23
C SER A 8 79.92 108.52 61.25
N ILE A 9 79.82 109.51 60.35
CA ILE A 9 78.76 109.57 59.33
C ILE A 9 78.97 108.49 58.26
N TYR A 10 80.23 108.20 57.91
CA TYR A 10 80.60 107.15 56.97
C TYR A 10 80.33 105.75 57.57
N GLU A 11 80.69 105.52 58.83
CA GLU A 11 80.40 104.26 59.53
C GLU A 11 78.89 104.01 59.69
N SER A 12 78.10 105.03 60.05
CA SER A 12 76.64 104.90 60.13
C SER A 12 75.98 104.62 58.77
N ARG A 13 76.47 105.23 57.68
CA ARG A 13 75.99 104.91 56.32
C ARG A 13 76.40 103.51 55.88
N LYS A 14 77.63 103.10 56.20
CA LYS A 14 78.14 101.76 55.94
C LYS A 14 77.32 100.70 56.68
N GLU A 15 76.99 100.94 57.95
CA GLU A 15 76.17 100.05 58.76
C GLU A 15 74.71 99.97 58.25
N LYS A 16 74.11 101.10 57.85
CA LYS A 16 72.80 101.10 57.18
C LYS A 16 72.80 100.33 55.86
N SER A 17 73.82 100.52 55.02
CA SER A 17 73.97 99.77 53.78
C SER A 17 74.23 98.29 54.01
N LEU A 18 75.02 97.92 55.02
CA LEU A 18 75.23 96.53 55.44
C LEU A 18 73.93 95.89 55.94
N HIS A 19 73.12 96.62 56.71
CA HIS A 19 71.84 96.11 57.21
C HIS A 19 70.77 95.99 56.11
N GLU A 20 70.74 96.90 55.13
CA GLU A 20 69.90 96.75 53.92
C GLU A 20 70.38 95.59 53.03
N LEU A 21 71.70 95.37 52.93
CA LEU A 21 72.29 94.21 52.26
C LEU A 21 71.96 92.90 52.99
N GLU A 22 71.95 92.89 54.33
CA GLU A 22 71.52 91.74 55.12
C GLU A 22 70.04 91.43 54.89
N LYS A 23 69.15 92.42 54.98
CA LYS A 23 67.70 92.23 54.70
C LYS A 23 67.41 91.75 53.29
N THR A 24 68.15 92.26 52.30
CA THR A 24 68.02 91.78 50.91
C THR A 24 68.58 90.38 50.75
N SER A 25 69.67 90.03 51.46
CA SER A 25 70.22 88.66 51.47
C SER A 25 69.28 87.64 52.15
N GLU A 26 68.58 88.02 53.21
CA GLU A 26 67.58 87.17 53.87
C GLU A 26 66.37 86.93 52.97
N LYS A 27 65.83 87.98 52.33
CA LYS A 27 64.76 87.84 51.33
C LYS A 27 65.19 86.98 50.14
N LEU A 28 66.44 87.11 49.69
CA LEU A 28 66.99 86.24 48.63
C LEU A 28 67.07 84.78 49.08
N ARG A 29 67.46 84.50 50.33
CA ARG A 29 67.46 83.13 50.90
C ARG A 29 66.05 82.55 51.01
N GLU A 30 65.06 83.34 51.41
CA GLU A 30 63.65 82.92 51.44
C GLU A 30 63.14 82.61 50.02
N ILE A 31 63.42 83.48 49.05
CA ILE A 31 63.05 83.24 47.64
C ILE A 31 63.77 82.00 47.09
N GLU A 32 65.06 81.80 47.40
CA GLU A 32 65.79 80.59 47.01
C GLU A 32 65.24 79.32 47.66
N ALA A 33 64.76 79.39 48.91
CA ALA A 33 64.12 78.27 49.58
C ALA A 33 62.77 77.93 48.90
N VAL A 34 61.94 78.94 48.60
CA VAL A 34 60.68 78.77 47.85
C VAL A 34 60.94 78.23 46.44
N LEU A 35 61.99 78.69 45.75
CA LEU A 35 62.38 78.16 44.44
C LEU A 35 62.87 76.70 44.54
N ARG A 36 63.61 76.33 45.59
CA ARG A 36 64.01 74.94 45.87
C ARG A 36 62.82 74.03 46.18
N GLU A 37 61.83 74.52 46.91
CA GLU A 37 60.58 73.80 47.19
C GLU A 37 59.71 73.64 45.94
N ARG A 38 59.58 74.69 45.11
CA ARG A 38 58.86 74.60 43.84
C ARG A 38 59.55 73.72 42.81
N THR A 39 60.88 73.77 42.73
CA THR A 39 61.64 72.87 41.83
C THR A 39 61.59 71.42 42.30
N SER A 40 61.64 71.15 43.61
CA SER A 40 61.43 69.79 44.12
C SER A 40 59.99 69.30 43.88
N PHE A 41 59.00 70.18 43.99
CA PHE A 41 57.61 69.87 43.64
C PHE A 41 57.45 69.57 42.15
N LEU A 42 57.97 70.41 41.25
CA LEU A 42 57.91 70.19 39.80
C LEU A 42 58.64 68.92 39.37
N THR A 43 59.83 68.66 39.89
CA THR A 43 60.58 67.43 39.58
C THR A 43 59.88 66.16 40.10
N ASN A 44 59.16 66.24 41.21
CA ASN A 44 58.32 65.15 41.68
C ASN A 44 57.07 64.97 40.80
N LEU A 45 56.44 66.08 40.38
CA LEU A 45 55.27 66.06 39.51
C LEU A 45 55.60 65.53 38.10
N GLU A 46 56.79 65.85 37.57
CA GLU A 46 57.35 65.25 36.35
C GLU A 46 57.55 63.74 36.49
N LYS A 47 58.13 63.27 37.60
CA LYS A 47 58.30 61.84 37.87
C LYS A 47 56.96 61.11 38.01
N GLU A 48 55.98 61.72 38.67
CA GLU A 48 54.62 61.18 38.78
C GLU A 48 53.93 61.12 37.41
N LYS A 49 54.07 62.15 36.59
CA LYS A 49 53.57 62.18 35.20
C LYS A 49 54.21 61.08 34.36
N GLU A 50 55.54 60.93 34.39
CA GLU A 50 56.23 59.87 33.66
C GLU A 50 55.78 58.47 34.10
N ALA A 51 55.59 58.26 35.41
CA ALA A 51 55.07 57.01 35.94
C ALA A 51 53.61 56.77 35.50
N ALA A 52 52.77 57.81 35.47
CA ALA A 52 51.39 57.73 35.04
C ALA A 52 51.24 57.45 33.53
N LEU A 53 52.08 58.09 32.69
CA LEU A 53 52.16 57.82 31.26
C LEU A 53 52.63 56.39 30.98
N LYS A 54 53.68 55.93 31.67
CA LYS A 54 54.16 54.54 31.58
C LYS A 54 53.06 53.55 31.99
N LYS A 55 52.37 53.79 33.11
CA LYS A 55 51.26 52.96 33.57
C LYS A 55 50.13 52.90 32.54
N LYS A 56 49.71 54.04 31.99
CA LYS A 56 48.67 54.11 30.93
C LYS A 56 49.08 53.33 29.68
N SER A 57 50.32 53.50 29.19
CA SER A 57 50.83 52.77 28.02
C SER A 57 50.88 51.26 28.25
N LEU A 58 51.30 50.82 29.44
CA LEU A 58 51.35 49.42 29.83
C LEU A 58 49.95 48.82 29.97
N GLU A 59 48.97 49.58 30.49
CA GLU A 59 47.56 49.17 30.55
C GLU A 59 46.94 49.03 29.15
N GLU A 60 47.23 49.94 28.23
CA GLU A 60 46.81 49.85 26.83
C GLU A 60 47.42 48.63 26.12
N ASP A 61 48.73 48.39 26.29
CA ASP A 61 49.41 47.21 25.74
C ASP A 61 48.89 45.91 26.35
N LEU A 62 48.57 45.91 27.64
CA LEU A 62 47.96 44.77 28.32
C LEU A 62 46.57 44.46 27.74
N ARG A 63 45.74 45.49 27.51
CA ARG A 63 44.44 45.32 26.85
C ARG A 63 44.58 44.83 25.40
N LYS A 64 45.53 45.37 24.63
CA LYS A 64 45.86 44.91 23.26
C LYS A 64 46.25 43.44 23.21
N ASN A 65 47.15 43.00 24.10
CA ASN A 65 47.59 41.60 24.14
C ASN A 65 46.46 40.66 24.61
N LYS A 66 45.64 41.05 25.60
CA LYS A 66 44.50 40.25 26.05
C LYS A 66 43.43 40.09 24.97
N ALA A 67 43.03 41.18 24.31
CA ALA A 67 42.08 41.16 23.19
C ALA A 67 42.60 40.32 22.00
N SER A 68 43.92 40.40 21.71
CA SER A 68 44.53 39.63 20.61
C SER A 68 44.55 38.12 20.89
N ILE A 69 44.75 37.69 22.14
CA ILE A 69 44.67 36.27 22.52
C ILE A 69 43.24 35.74 22.35
N ILE A 70 42.24 36.48 22.83
CA ILE A 70 40.83 36.10 22.69
C ILE A 70 40.44 36.00 21.21
N TYR A 71 40.93 36.92 20.38
CA TYR A 71 40.71 36.88 18.94
C TYR A 71 41.33 35.65 18.27
N ILE A 72 42.56 35.25 18.65
CA ILE A 72 43.20 34.03 18.13
C ILE A 72 42.39 32.80 18.54
N ASP A 73 42.00 32.71 19.81
CA ASP A 73 41.19 31.59 20.33
C ASP A 73 39.82 31.51 19.63
N LEU A 74 39.21 32.66 19.35
CA LEU A 74 37.97 32.74 18.57
C LEU A 74 38.17 32.20 17.15
N GLN A 75 39.26 32.57 16.48
CA GLN A 75 39.55 32.10 15.13
C GLN A 75 39.82 30.59 15.09
N GLU A 76 40.53 30.04 16.07
CA GLU A 76 40.75 28.59 16.20
C GLU A 76 39.42 27.85 16.41
N LYS A 77 38.57 28.34 17.31
CA LYS A 77 37.26 27.73 17.58
C LYS A 77 36.29 27.85 16.40
N LYS A 78 36.33 28.94 15.63
CA LYS A 78 35.58 29.07 14.38
C LYS A 78 36.04 28.04 13.34
N LYS A 79 37.35 27.80 13.21
CA LYS A 79 37.88 26.75 12.31
C LYS A 79 37.46 25.35 12.76
N GLU A 80 37.53 25.05 14.06
CA GLU A 80 37.06 23.77 14.61
C GLU A 80 35.57 23.56 14.31
N ARG A 81 34.73 24.58 14.49
CA ARG A 81 33.31 24.54 14.13
C ARG A 81 33.09 24.20 12.66
N ASP A 82 33.82 24.86 11.76
CA ASP A 82 33.68 24.66 10.32
C ASP A 82 34.10 23.24 9.88
N VAL A 83 35.11 22.66 10.54
CA VAL A 83 35.52 21.25 10.31
C VAL A 83 34.42 20.29 10.76
N VAL A 84 33.87 20.49 11.97
CA VAL A 84 32.76 19.67 12.48
C VAL A 84 31.53 19.81 11.58
N GLU A 85 31.24 21.00 11.09
CA GLU A 85 30.13 21.24 10.15
C GLU A 85 30.31 20.52 8.81
N LYS A 86 31.53 20.47 8.27
CA LYS A 86 31.84 19.66 7.08
C LYS A 86 31.64 18.17 7.33
N ASN A 87 32.04 17.66 8.49
CA ASN A 87 31.84 16.27 8.86
C ASN A 87 30.35 15.90 9.00
N ILE A 88 29.56 16.80 9.60
CA ILE A 88 28.09 16.66 9.68
C ILE A 88 27.49 16.53 8.28
N LYS A 89 27.84 17.44 7.35
CA LYS A 89 27.35 17.40 5.98
C LYS A 89 27.72 16.10 5.26
N GLY A 90 28.97 15.65 5.39
CA GLY A 90 29.41 14.38 4.81
C GLY A 90 28.61 13.18 5.34
N LYS A 91 28.33 13.14 6.65
CA LYS A 91 27.50 12.09 7.27
C LYS A 91 26.04 12.18 6.83
N GLU A 92 25.49 13.38 6.66
CA GLU A 92 24.13 13.57 6.13
C GLU A 92 24.00 13.05 4.69
N GLU A 93 25.01 13.27 3.83
CA GLU A 93 25.06 12.71 2.48
C GLU A 93 25.16 11.17 2.48
N GLU A 94 25.95 10.57 3.37
CA GLU A 94 26.01 9.11 3.55
C GLU A 94 24.65 8.54 3.97
N ILE A 95 23.98 9.19 4.93
CA ILE A 95 22.64 8.81 5.39
C ILE A 95 21.63 8.85 4.23
N GLU A 96 21.66 9.90 3.39
CA GLU A 96 20.76 9.98 2.23
C GLU A 96 21.02 8.87 1.20
N LYS A 97 22.28 8.51 0.95
CA LYS A 97 22.62 7.41 0.04
C LYS A 97 22.03 6.09 0.53
N HIS A 98 22.21 5.76 1.81
CA HIS A 98 21.65 4.54 2.40
C HIS A 98 20.11 4.58 2.51
N ARG A 99 19.50 5.75 2.68
CA ARG A 99 18.03 5.87 2.61
C ARG A 99 17.52 5.59 1.21
N LYS A 100 18.20 6.09 0.16
CA LYS A 100 17.84 5.80 -1.24
C LYS A 100 17.95 4.31 -1.55
N THR A 101 19.01 3.63 -1.09
CA THR A 101 19.14 2.17 -1.26
C THR A 101 17.99 1.43 -0.59
N ILE A 102 17.64 1.79 0.66
CA ILE A 102 16.49 1.21 1.36
C ILE A 102 15.20 1.36 0.55
N VAL A 103 14.91 2.57 0.03
CA VAL A 103 13.71 2.81 -0.79
C VAL A 103 13.72 1.92 -2.05
N THR A 104 14.84 1.81 -2.76
CA THR A 104 14.92 0.94 -3.94
C THR A 104 14.70 -0.54 -3.60
N LEU A 105 15.24 -1.01 -2.46
CA LEU A 105 15.02 -2.39 -2.01
C LEU A 105 13.56 -2.62 -1.60
N GLN A 106 12.90 -1.64 -0.96
CA GLN A 106 11.47 -1.71 -0.63
C GLN A 106 10.60 -1.81 -1.89
N THR A 107 10.88 -1.00 -2.91
CA THR A 107 10.15 -1.10 -4.19
C THR A 107 10.37 -2.46 -4.87
N ASN A 108 11.54 -3.08 -4.70
CA ASN A 108 11.80 -4.42 -5.21
C ASN A 108 10.98 -5.48 -4.45
N ILE A 109 10.78 -5.32 -3.14
CA ILE A 109 9.89 -6.20 -2.36
C ILE A 109 8.45 -6.07 -2.83
N GLU A 110 7.94 -4.86 -2.99
CA GLU A 110 6.57 -4.63 -3.48
C GLU A 110 6.34 -5.32 -4.83
N ASN A 111 7.28 -5.17 -5.77
CA ASN A 111 7.24 -5.86 -7.07
C ASN A 111 7.28 -7.40 -6.95
N LEU A 112 8.01 -7.95 -5.98
CA LEU A 112 8.02 -9.39 -5.72
C LEU A 112 6.71 -9.86 -5.09
N GLU A 113 6.13 -9.08 -4.18
CA GLU A 113 4.84 -9.36 -3.56
C GLU A 113 3.72 -9.38 -4.59
N GLU A 114 3.68 -8.42 -5.51
CA GLU A 114 2.74 -8.44 -6.64
C GLU A 114 2.88 -9.73 -7.47
N LYS A 115 4.10 -10.14 -7.80
CA LYS A 115 4.32 -11.40 -8.53
C LYS A 115 3.86 -12.62 -7.73
N ILE A 116 4.12 -12.64 -6.42
CA ILE A 116 3.69 -13.72 -5.52
C ILE A 116 2.17 -13.78 -5.42
N THR A 117 1.48 -12.64 -5.34
CA THR A 117 0.00 -12.60 -5.28
C THR A 117 -0.63 -13.10 -6.57
N VAL A 118 -0.08 -12.72 -7.73
CA VAL A 118 -0.50 -13.26 -9.04
C VAL A 118 -0.32 -14.77 -9.08
N LEU A 119 0.87 -15.28 -8.74
CA LEU A 119 1.17 -16.71 -8.67
C LEU A 119 0.23 -17.45 -7.71
N ASN A 120 -0.06 -16.89 -6.53
CA ASN A 120 -0.97 -17.50 -5.56
C ASN A 120 -2.40 -17.59 -6.12
N SER A 121 -2.87 -16.57 -6.84
CA SER A 121 -4.19 -16.60 -7.49
C SER A 121 -4.27 -17.68 -8.57
N GLU A 122 -3.20 -17.87 -9.34
CA GLU A 122 -3.10 -18.90 -10.38
C GLU A 122 -3.02 -20.29 -9.78
N ILE A 123 -2.24 -20.47 -8.71
CA ILE A 123 -2.21 -21.71 -7.93
C ILE A 123 -3.61 -22.02 -7.41
N GLN A 124 -4.30 -21.07 -6.77
CA GLN A 124 -5.62 -21.30 -6.21
C GLN A 124 -6.67 -21.69 -7.27
N LYS A 125 -6.65 -21.04 -8.44
CA LYS A 125 -7.53 -21.40 -9.56
C LYS A 125 -7.27 -22.84 -10.04
N GLN A 126 -6.00 -23.19 -10.24
CA GLN A 126 -5.61 -24.49 -10.77
C GLN A 126 -5.78 -25.62 -9.76
N THR A 127 -5.34 -25.46 -8.51
CA THR A 127 -5.39 -26.53 -7.50
C THR A 127 -6.70 -26.62 -6.77
N GLY A 128 -7.43 -25.50 -6.64
CA GLY A 128 -8.68 -25.43 -5.88
C GLY A 128 -9.87 -25.83 -6.75
N LEU A 129 -10.30 -24.92 -7.63
CA LEU A 129 -11.56 -25.07 -8.36
C LEU A 129 -11.45 -26.07 -9.50
N GLU A 130 -10.45 -25.92 -10.37
CA GLU A 130 -10.33 -26.74 -11.58
C GLU A 130 -9.97 -28.19 -11.25
N GLN A 131 -8.99 -28.41 -10.37
CA GLN A 131 -8.56 -29.77 -10.01
C GLN A 131 -9.63 -30.51 -9.18
N GLU A 132 -10.35 -29.84 -8.28
CA GLU A 132 -11.42 -30.49 -7.51
C GLU A 132 -12.61 -30.86 -8.38
N GLN A 133 -13.03 -29.98 -9.31
CA GLN A 133 -14.05 -30.30 -10.31
C GLN A 133 -13.64 -31.49 -11.16
N LEU A 134 -12.41 -31.49 -11.67
CA LEU A 134 -11.90 -32.59 -12.49
C LEU A 134 -11.85 -33.91 -11.70
N ASN A 135 -11.47 -33.87 -10.42
CA ASN A 135 -11.45 -35.06 -9.55
C ASN A 135 -12.85 -35.62 -9.28
N ARG A 136 -13.85 -34.75 -9.07
CA ARG A 136 -15.25 -35.18 -8.93
C ARG A 136 -15.73 -35.85 -10.21
N GLU A 137 -15.49 -35.22 -11.36
CA GLU A 137 -15.85 -35.79 -12.66
C GLU A 137 -15.15 -37.13 -12.94
N ILE A 138 -13.87 -37.26 -12.57
CA ILE A 138 -13.12 -38.52 -12.68
C ILE A 138 -13.73 -39.58 -11.75
N SER A 139 -14.14 -39.22 -10.55
CA SER A 139 -14.79 -40.12 -9.60
C SER A 139 -16.15 -40.60 -10.11
N ASP A 140 -16.96 -39.68 -10.64
CA ASP A 140 -18.27 -39.98 -11.22
C ASP A 140 -18.14 -40.91 -12.43
N LEU A 141 -17.19 -40.63 -13.34
CA LEU A 141 -16.90 -41.51 -14.47
C LEU A 141 -16.42 -42.89 -14.03
N ARG A 142 -15.61 -42.99 -12.97
CA ARG A 142 -15.19 -44.29 -12.42
C ARG A 142 -16.38 -45.08 -11.86
N ALA A 143 -17.28 -44.41 -11.14
CA ALA A 143 -18.49 -45.03 -10.63
C ALA A 143 -19.39 -45.52 -11.77
N ASP A 144 -19.59 -44.70 -12.80
CA ASP A 144 -20.34 -45.06 -14.00
C ASP A 144 -19.75 -46.26 -14.73
N ILE A 145 -18.43 -46.28 -14.94
CA ILE A 145 -17.73 -47.40 -15.57
C ILE A 145 -17.90 -48.68 -14.73
N ALA A 146 -17.81 -48.58 -13.40
CA ALA A 146 -18.03 -49.72 -12.53
C ALA A 146 -19.47 -50.27 -12.64
N VAL A 147 -20.48 -49.38 -12.66
CA VAL A 147 -21.88 -49.76 -12.87
C VAL A 147 -22.08 -50.45 -14.22
N LEU A 148 -21.51 -49.90 -15.29
CA LEU A 148 -21.59 -50.49 -16.63
C LEU A 148 -20.89 -51.86 -16.70
N LYS A 149 -19.73 -52.04 -16.06
CA LYS A 149 -19.06 -53.35 -15.97
C LYS A 149 -19.90 -54.39 -15.24
N VAL A 150 -20.49 -54.02 -14.10
CA VAL A 150 -21.39 -54.92 -13.36
C VAL A 150 -22.62 -55.29 -14.19
N LYS A 151 -23.19 -54.34 -14.95
CA LYS A 151 -24.30 -54.62 -15.88
C LYS A 151 -23.87 -55.60 -16.97
N ILE A 152 -22.71 -55.40 -17.61
CA ILE A 152 -22.21 -56.34 -18.62
C ILE A 152 -22.04 -57.74 -18.02
N GLU A 153 -21.42 -57.85 -16.85
CA GLU A 153 -21.23 -59.14 -16.18
C GLU A 153 -22.57 -59.82 -15.83
N SER A 154 -23.58 -59.06 -15.41
CA SER A 154 -24.89 -59.62 -15.08
C SER A 154 -25.63 -60.11 -16.33
N HIS A 155 -25.62 -59.33 -17.41
CA HIS A 155 -26.20 -59.73 -18.69
C HIS A 155 -25.46 -60.94 -19.29
N GLU A 156 -24.13 -60.99 -19.24
CA GLU A 156 -23.33 -62.14 -19.71
C GLU A 156 -23.60 -63.41 -18.90
N LYS A 157 -23.79 -63.31 -17.58
CA LYS A 157 -24.21 -64.44 -16.74
C LYS A 157 -25.60 -64.93 -17.14
N LYS A 158 -26.54 -64.01 -17.38
CA LYS A 158 -27.92 -64.33 -17.78
C LYS A 158 -27.97 -65.01 -19.15
N VAL A 159 -27.17 -64.55 -20.11
CA VAL A 159 -27.00 -65.19 -21.43
C VAL A 159 -26.46 -66.62 -21.28
N LYS A 160 -25.45 -66.85 -20.42
CA LYS A 160 -24.93 -68.20 -20.15
C LYS A 160 -25.98 -69.13 -19.52
N GLU A 161 -26.83 -68.59 -18.64
CA GLU A 161 -27.90 -69.36 -18.00
C GLU A 161 -29.00 -69.74 -18.99
N LEU A 162 -29.44 -68.77 -19.82
CA LEU A 162 -30.36 -69.02 -20.93
C LEU A 162 -29.81 -70.05 -21.93
N GLY A 163 -28.51 -69.98 -22.24
CA GLY A 163 -27.84 -70.97 -23.09
C GLY A 163 -27.91 -72.40 -22.51
N ARG A 164 -27.72 -72.56 -21.20
CA ARG A 164 -27.88 -73.87 -20.53
C ARG A 164 -29.33 -74.36 -20.53
N GLN A 165 -30.28 -73.45 -20.32
CA GLN A 165 -31.71 -73.78 -20.40
C GLN A 165 -32.08 -74.24 -21.81
N LYS A 166 -31.58 -73.53 -22.84
CA LYS A 166 -31.74 -73.91 -24.24
C LYS A 166 -31.20 -75.31 -24.53
N GLU A 167 -29.97 -75.63 -24.12
CA GLU A 167 -29.40 -76.98 -24.30
C GLU A 167 -30.25 -78.07 -23.63
N ASN A 168 -30.81 -77.80 -22.46
CA ASN A 168 -31.70 -78.75 -21.77
C ASN A 168 -33.01 -78.96 -22.54
N TYR A 169 -33.64 -77.88 -23.01
CA TYR A 169 -34.84 -77.99 -23.84
C TYR A 169 -34.56 -78.65 -25.19
N GLU A 170 -33.40 -78.43 -25.80
CA GLU A 170 -32.98 -79.10 -27.04
C GLU A 170 -32.79 -80.61 -26.84
N LYS A 171 -32.28 -81.05 -25.68
CA LYS A 171 -32.22 -82.48 -25.32
C LYS A 171 -33.62 -83.07 -25.17
N ILE A 172 -34.51 -82.37 -24.45
CA ILE A 172 -35.92 -82.77 -24.30
C ILE A 172 -36.60 -82.86 -25.67
N VAL A 173 -36.33 -81.92 -26.57
CA VAL A 173 -36.85 -81.94 -27.95
C VAL A 173 -36.31 -83.14 -28.71
N LYS A 174 -35.00 -83.41 -28.70
CA LYS A 174 -34.43 -84.60 -29.38
C LYS A 174 -34.98 -85.93 -28.84
N GLU A 175 -35.13 -86.04 -27.53
CA GLU A 175 -35.70 -87.24 -26.88
C GLU A 175 -37.17 -87.43 -27.27
N ASN A 176 -37.96 -86.36 -27.29
CA ASN A 176 -39.37 -86.44 -27.68
C ASN A 176 -39.55 -86.55 -29.20
N GLU A 177 -38.68 -85.98 -30.04
CA GLU A 177 -38.68 -86.11 -31.50
C GLU A 177 -38.39 -87.55 -31.90
N THR A 178 -37.37 -88.18 -31.30
CA THR A 178 -37.06 -89.59 -31.56
C THR A 178 -38.16 -90.53 -31.06
N ALA A 179 -38.90 -90.15 -30.01
CA ALA A 179 -40.11 -90.87 -29.58
C ALA A 179 -41.25 -90.69 -30.59
N VAL A 180 -41.47 -89.47 -31.09
CA VAL A 180 -42.51 -89.15 -32.06
C VAL A 180 -42.20 -89.72 -33.46
N GLU A 181 -40.95 -89.78 -33.90
CA GLU A 181 -40.55 -90.44 -35.16
C GLU A 181 -40.79 -91.95 -35.14
N LYS A 182 -40.59 -92.61 -33.98
CA LYS A 182 -40.94 -94.02 -33.80
C LYS A 182 -42.45 -94.24 -33.90
N LEU A 183 -43.24 -93.25 -33.46
CA LEU A 183 -44.71 -93.28 -33.44
C LEU A 183 -45.36 -92.77 -34.75
N ARG A 184 -44.62 -92.02 -35.59
CA ARG A 184 -45.12 -91.42 -36.85
C ARG A 184 -45.10 -92.36 -38.06
N ARG A 185 -44.58 -93.59 -37.95
CA ARG A 185 -44.59 -94.56 -39.05
C ARG A 185 -46.01 -95.08 -39.40
N ASP A 186 -47.04 -94.71 -38.64
CA ASP A 186 -48.37 -95.34 -38.72
C ASP A 186 -49.57 -94.43 -39.09
N SER A 187 -49.42 -93.20 -39.64
CA SER A 187 -50.62 -92.48 -40.12
C SER A 187 -50.38 -91.37 -41.16
N PRO A 188 -51.05 -91.40 -42.34
CA PRO A 188 -50.92 -90.42 -43.43
C PRO A 188 -52.11 -89.46 -43.54
N THR A 189 -52.34 -88.62 -42.52
CA THR A 189 -53.41 -87.58 -42.56
C THR A 189 -52.92 -86.20 -42.10
N ILE A 190 -51.66 -85.84 -42.38
CA ILE A 190 -51.00 -84.62 -41.85
C ILE A 190 -50.94 -83.47 -42.87
N ALA A 191 -51.18 -83.72 -44.16
CA ALA A 191 -50.87 -82.77 -45.23
C ALA A 191 -51.89 -81.62 -45.43
N LEU A 192 -53.15 -81.79 -45.05
CA LEU A 192 -54.18 -80.74 -45.17
C LEU A 192 -54.17 -79.74 -44.00
N ILE A 193 -53.71 -80.19 -42.82
CA ILE A 193 -53.68 -79.42 -41.56
C ILE A 193 -52.49 -78.44 -41.53
N GLN A 194 -51.40 -78.76 -42.24
CA GLN A 194 -50.22 -77.90 -42.33
C GLN A 194 -50.50 -76.54 -43.00
N LYS A 195 -51.41 -76.48 -43.97
CA LYS A 195 -51.73 -75.25 -44.71
C LYS A 195 -52.53 -74.21 -43.90
N GLU A 196 -53.43 -74.63 -43.03
CA GLU A 196 -54.14 -73.70 -42.11
C GLU A 196 -53.21 -73.17 -41.01
N LEU A 197 -52.30 -74.04 -40.53
CA LEU A 197 -51.33 -73.72 -39.50
C LEU A 197 -50.25 -72.76 -40.02
N GLU A 198 -49.84 -72.87 -41.28
CA GLU A 198 -48.97 -71.90 -41.97
C GLU A 198 -49.62 -70.52 -42.10
N ARG A 199 -50.90 -70.46 -42.47
CA ARG A 199 -51.62 -69.19 -42.66
C ARG A 199 -51.75 -68.38 -41.36
N LYS A 200 -52.07 -69.06 -40.26
CA LYS A 200 -52.12 -68.45 -38.92
C LYS A 200 -50.72 -68.11 -38.37
N LYS A 201 -49.67 -68.84 -38.74
CA LYS A 201 -48.27 -68.51 -38.42
C LYS A 201 -47.81 -67.23 -39.12
N GLU A 202 -48.23 -66.98 -40.36
CA GLU A 202 -47.97 -65.72 -41.07
C GLU A 202 -48.68 -64.52 -40.42
N GLU A 203 -49.91 -64.71 -39.93
CA GLU A 203 -50.62 -63.68 -39.15
C GLU A 203 -49.88 -63.38 -37.84
N LEU A 204 -49.36 -64.41 -37.16
CA LEU A 204 -48.60 -64.27 -35.93
C LEU A 204 -47.26 -63.53 -36.15
N LEU A 205 -46.58 -63.77 -37.27
CA LEU A 205 -45.36 -63.03 -37.66
C LEU A 205 -45.64 -61.53 -37.87
N LYS A 206 -46.77 -61.17 -38.49
CA LYS A 206 -47.16 -59.76 -38.66
C LYS A 206 -47.44 -59.08 -37.32
N VAL A 207 -48.06 -59.79 -36.39
CA VAL A 207 -48.31 -59.27 -35.03
C VAL A 207 -47.00 -59.19 -34.21
N GLU A 208 -46.06 -60.11 -34.41
CA GLU A 208 -44.72 -60.01 -33.79
C GLU A 208 -43.92 -58.81 -34.29
N GLU A 209 -44.00 -58.50 -35.59
CA GLU A 209 -43.32 -57.34 -36.17
C GLU A 209 -43.92 -56.03 -35.63
N GLN A 210 -45.24 -55.98 -35.45
CA GLN A 210 -45.93 -54.87 -34.79
C GLN A 210 -45.57 -54.77 -33.31
N ARG A 211 -45.40 -55.90 -32.62
CA ARG A 211 -44.93 -55.96 -31.22
C ARG A 211 -43.51 -55.42 -31.09
N LYS A 212 -42.58 -55.79 -31.98
CA LYS A 212 -41.22 -55.23 -31.99
C LYS A 212 -41.23 -53.72 -32.11
N LYS A 213 -42.04 -53.17 -33.03
CA LYS A 213 -42.21 -51.71 -33.18
C LYS A 213 -42.76 -51.07 -31.90
N HIS A 214 -43.73 -51.69 -31.24
CA HIS A 214 -44.27 -51.20 -29.98
C HIS A 214 -43.24 -51.16 -28.83
N TYR A 215 -42.41 -52.20 -28.69
CA TYR A 215 -41.32 -52.20 -27.69
C TYR A 215 -40.26 -51.14 -27.98
N MET A 216 -39.89 -50.94 -29.26
CA MET A 216 -39.01 -49.84 -29.65
C MET A 216 -39.59 -48.49 -29.24
N THR A 217 -40.87 -48.21 -29.56
CA THR A 217 -41.57 -46.98 -29.15
C THR A 217 -41.58 -46.82 -27.63
N LYS A 218 -41.79 -47.91 -26.85
CA LYS A 218 -41.76 -47.89 -25.38
C LYS A 218 -40.40 -47.50 -24.81
N THR A 219 -39.31 -48.03 -25.37
CA THR A 219 -37.94 -47.69 -24.94
C THR A 219 -37.57 -46.25 -25.29
N GLU A 220 -37.94 -45.78 -26.49
CA GLU A 220 -37.73 -44.40 -26.90
C GLU A 220 -38.52 -43.42 -26.01
N LEU A 221 -39.77 -43.76 -25.69
CA LEU A 221 -40.63 -42.98 -24.81
C LEU A 221 -40.08 -42.87 -23.39
N ARG A 222 -39.50 -43.94 -22.84
CA ARG A 222 -38.80 -43.90 -21.54
C ARG A 222 -37.57 -43.01 -21.60
N SER A 223 -36.74 -43.14 -22.64
CA SER A 223 -35.55 -42.31 -22.82
C SER A 223 -35.88 -40.81 -22.93
N ILE A 224 -36.99 -40.47 -23.59
CA ILE A 224 -37.44 -39.08 -23.74
C ILE A 224 -38.04 -38.56 -22.43
N LYS A 225 -38.76 -39.40 -21.66
CA LYS A 225 -39.24 -39.03 -20.32
C LYS A 225 -38.09 -38.66 -19.40
N ASP A 226 -37.04 -39.48 -19.34
CA ASP A 226 -35.85 -39.21 -18.52
C ASP A 226 -35.15 -37.91 -18.97
N ARG A 227 -34.95 -37.72 -20.28
CA ARG A 227 -34.36 -36.49 -20.83
C ARG A 227 -35.18 -35.23 -20.55
N VAL A 228 -36.52 -35.32 -20.59
CA VAL A 228 -37.41 -34.21 -20.22
C VAL A 228 -37.26 -33.86 -18.74
N GLU A 229 -37.16 -34.88 -17.87
CA GLU A 229 -36.99 -34.65 -16.43
C GLU A 229 -35.63 -34.02 -16.10
N ASP A 230 -34.55 -34.50 -16.72
CA ASP A 230 -33.22 -33.94 -16.57
C ASP A 230 -33.15 -32.49 -17.07
N LYS A 231 -33.76 -32.20 -18.23
CA LYS A 231 -33.84 -30.84 -18.76
C LYS A 231 -34.69 -29.92 -17.88
N LYS A 232 -35.75 -30.43 -17.24
CA LYS A 232 -36.53 -29.69 -16.22
C LYS A 232 -35.67 -29.32 -15.01
N LYS A 233 -34.85 -30.25 -14.51
CA LYS A 233 -33.92 -29.99 -13.39
C LYS A 233 -32.88 -28.93 -13.77
N ILE A 234 -32.28 -29.04 -14.95
CA ILE A 234 -31.31 -28.06 -15.47
C ILE A 234 -31.94 -26.67 -15.61
N LEU A 235 -33.14 -26.60 -16.18
CA LEU A 235 -33.89 -25.34 -16.34
C LEU A 235 -34.16 -24.68 -14.98
N ASN A 236 -34.65 -25.44 -14.00
CA ASN A 236 -34.90 -24.94 -12.65
C ASN A 236 -33.61 -24.41 -11.99
N ASN A 237 -32.48 -25.09 -12.19
CA ASN A 237 -31.19 -24.61 -11.68
C ASN A 237 -30.79 -23.27 -12.30
N TYR A 238 -30.93 -23.09 -13.62
CA TYR A 238 -30.66 -21.81 -14.27
C TYR A 238 -31.61 -20.70 -13.81
N GLU A 239 -32.90 -21.01 -13.63
CA GLU A 239 -33.88 -20.05 -13.10
C GLU A 239 -33.55 -19.63 -11.66
N ASN A 240 -33.16 -20.57 -10.80
CA ASN A 240 -32.76 -20.28 -9.43
C ASN A 240 -31.48 -19.42 -9.37
N GLU A 241 -30.48 -19.72 -10.19
CA GLU A 241 -29.23 -18.96 -10.24
C GLU A 241 -29.47 -17.53 -10.78
N SER A 242 -30.27 -17.39 -11.85
CA SER A 242 -30.68 -16.09 -12.38
C SER A 242 -31.42 -15.26 -11.33
N ASN A 243 -32.38 -15.87 -10.62
CA ASN A 243 -33.13 -15.21 -9.54
C ASN A 243 -32.24 -14.82 -8.36
N PHE A 244 -31.25 -15.64 -8.01
CA PHE A 244 -30.29 -15.35 -6.96
C PHE A 244 -29.41 -14.15 -7.33
N LEU A 245 -28.87 -14.13 -8.55
CA LEU A 245 -28.11 -12.99 -9.06
C LEU A 245 -28.96 -11.71 -9.10
N MET A 246 -30.23 -11.81 -9.51
CA MET A 246 -31.17 -10.69 -9.48
C MET A 246 -31.34 -10.13 -8.05
N LYS A 247 -31.52 -11.00 -7.04
CA LYS A 247 -31.60 -10.57 -5.63
C LYS A 247 -30.33 -9.89 -5.15
N GLN A 248 -29.16 -10.38 -5.58
CA GLN A 248 -27.89 -9.74 -5.25
C GLN A 248 -27.76 -8.37 -5.92
N VAL A 249 -28.17 -8.24 -7.19
CA VAL A 249 -28.20 -6.95 -7.89
C VAL A 249 -29.12 -5.97 -7.16
N THR A 250 -30.33 -6.38 -6.77
CA THR A 250 -31.24 -5.50 -6.02
C THR A 250 -30.65 -5.05 -4.69
N SER A 251 -30.02 -5.95 -3.92
CA SER A 251 -29.35 -5.56 -2.67
C SER A 251 -28.20 -4.57 -2.90
N LEU A 252 -27.40 -4.79 -3.95
CA LEU A 252 -26.29 -3.89 -4.27
C LEU A 252 -26.79 -2.51 -4.70
N ILE A 253 -27.93 -2.43 -5.39
CA ILE A 253 -28.56 -1.16 -5.78
C ILE A 253 -29.11 -0.41 -4.57
N GLU A 254 -29.67 -1.12 -3.59
CA GLU A 254 -30.14 -0.53 -2.33
C GLU A 254 -28.97 0.01 -1.49
N ASP A 255 -27.81 -0.64 -1.54
CA ASP A 255 -26.60 -0.25 -0.81
C ASP A 255 -25.82 0.92 -1.47
N LEU A 256 -26.22 1.44 -2.63
CA LEU A 256 -25.55 2.56 -3.29
C LEU A 256 -25.83 3.87 -2.54
N TYR A 257 -24.79 4.69 -2.36
CA TYR A 257 -24.94 6.03 -1.79
C TYR A 257 -25.56 7.00 -2.81
N ASP A 258 -25.09 6.98 -4.06
CA ASP A 258 -25.74 7.67 -5.18
C ASP A 258 -25.77 6.80 -6.45
N LYS A 259 -26.97 6.65 -7.01
CA LYS A 259 -27.25 5.86 -8.22
C LYS A 259 -26.69 6.51 -9.48
N ASN A 260 -26.50 7.82 -9.47
CA ASN A 260 -25.99 8.60 -10.61
C ASN A 260 -24.46 8.74 -10.57
N THR A 261 -23.78 7.99 -9.72
CA THR A 261 -22.32 8.03 -9.65
C THR A 261 -21.70 7.56 -10.97
N THR A 262 -20.91 8.44 -11.58
CA THR A 262 -20.16 8.18 -12.81
C THR A 262 -18.67 8.43 -12.57
N VAL A 263 -17.83 7.91 -13.47
CA VAL A 263 -16.38 8.17 -13.40
C VAL A 263 -16.11 9.67 -13.56
N GLU A 264 -16.81 10.30 -14.49
CA GLU A 264 -16.74 11.75 -14.76
C GLU A 264 -17.10 12.57 -13.51
N SER A 265 -18.18 12.25 -12.79
CA SER A 265 -18.56 13.02 -11.61
C SER A 265 -17.60 12.85 -10.43
N VAL A 266 -16.86 11.75 -10.34
CA VAL A 266 -15.78 11.58 -9.36
C VAL A 266 -14.53 12.33 -9.78
N GLU A 267 -14.25 12.43 -11.08
CA GLU A 267 -13.12 13.20 -11.61
C GLU A 267 -13.33 14.71 -11.45
N GLU A 268 -14.54 15.21 -11.67
CA GLU A 268 -14.93 16.59 -11.38
C GLU A 268 -14.69 16.94 -9.91
N LEU A 269 -15.21 16.13 -8.98
CA LEU A 269 -14.98 16.34 -7.54
C LEU A 269 -13.50 16.28 -7.17
N ARG A 270 -12.70 15.42 -7.82
CA ARG A 270 -11.25 15.37 -7.62
C ARG A 270 -10.55 16.63 -8.13
N HIS A 271 -11.03 17.20 -9.23
CA HIS A 271 -10.52 18.44 -9.76
C HIS A 271 -10.82 19.59 -8.80
N ASP A 272 -12.07 19.69 -8.34
CA ASP A 272 -12.49 20.69 -7.34
C ASP A 272 -11.68 20.56 -6.04
N LEU A 273 -11.47 19.33 -5.56
CA LEU A 273 -10.63 19.06 -4.39
C LEU A 273 -9.18 19.53 -4.59
N ALA A 274 -8.62 19.32 -5.79
CA ALA A 274 -7.26 19.75 -6.11
C ALA A 274 -7.17 21.28 -6.21
N GLU A 275 -8.16 21.94 -6.81
CA GLU A 275 -8.24 23.39 -6.88
C GLU A 275 -8.35 24.01 -5.48
N ASN A 276 -9.24 23.46 -4.63
CA ASN A 276 -9.41 23.91 -3.25
C ASN A 276 -8.13 23.72 -2.43
N LYS A 277 -7.39 22.60 -2.60
CA LYS A 277 -6.08 22.42 -1.97
C LYS A 277 -5.05 23.44 -2.45
N ALA A 278 -5.02 23.77 -3.74
CA ALA A 278 -4.12 24.79 -4.27
C ALA A 278 -4.47 26.20 -3.76
N ILE A 279 -5.76 26.51 -3.56
CA ILE A 279 -6.20 27.75 -2.90
C ILE A 279 -5.74 27.77 -1.43
N LEU A 280 -5.87 26.65 -0.72
CA LEU A 280 -5.42 26.51 0.67
C LEU A 280 -3.91 26.78 0.82
N ASP A 281 -3.10 26.23 -0.09
CA ASP A 281 -1.65 26.45 -0.11
C ASP A 281 -1.29 27.92 -0.40
N ARG A 282 -2.04 28.58 -1.31
CA ARG A 282 -1.89 30.02 -1.55
C ARG A 282 -2.18 30.84 -0.28
N PHE A 283 -3.22 30.50 0.47
CA PHE A 283 -3.51 31.16 1.75
C PHE A 283 -2.40 30.93 2.79
N ASN A 284 -1.86 29.72 2.89
CA ASN A 284 -0.74 29.43 3.81
C ASN A 284 0.54 30.18 3.44
N LEU A 285 0.84 30.34 2.15
CA LEU A 285 1.96 31.16 1.68
C LEU A 285 1.75 32.63 2.02
N ARG A 286 0.54 33.15 1.77
CA ARG A 286 0.19 34.54 2.07
C ARG A 286 0.27 34.84 3.57
N GLU A 287 -0.15 33.93 4.44
CA GLU A 287 0.00 34.06 5.90
C GLU A 287 1.47 34.24 6.30
N ARG A 288 2.38 33.44 5.73
CA ARG A 288 3.83 33.57 5.98
C ARG A 288 4.41 34.89 5.47
N GLU A 289 3.91 35.41 4.35
CA GLU A 289 4.31 36.73 3.84
C GLU A 289 3.85 37.84 4.78
N ILE A 290 2.60 37.76 5.24
CA ILE A 290 2.04 38.68 6.22
C ILE A 290 2.87 38.67 7.50
N ASP A 291 3.20 37.51 8.06
CA ASP A 291 4.02 37.40 9.27
C ASP A 291 5.40 38.05 9.10
N LYS A 292 6.01 37.92 7.91
CA LYS A 292 7.28 38.61 7.59
C LYS A 292 7.10 40.13 7.58
N ILE A 293 6.06 40.64 6.92
CA ILE A 293 5.76 42.07 6.83
C ILE A 293 5.52 42.65 8.23
N VAL A 294 4.75 41.95 9.07
CA VAL A 294 4.51 42.36 10.46
C VAL A 294 5.82 42.41 11.22
N HIS A 295 6.66 41.37 11.13
CA HIS A 295 7.92 41.32 11.86
C HIS A 295 8.92 42.41 11.41
N THR A 296 9.02 42.68 10.10
CA THR A 296 9.88 43.75 9.57
C THR A 296 9.40 45.12 10.04
N ASN A 297 8.09 45.40 9.94
CA ASN A 297 7.54 46.69 10.32
C ASN A 297 7.62 46.90 11.83
N GLU A 298 7.38 45.86 12.65
CA GLU A 298 7.58 45.93 14.10
C GLU A 298 9.03 46.21 14.48
N PHE A 299 9.98 45.60 13.78
CA PHE A 299 11.40 45.83 14.01
C PHE A 299 11.84 47.25 13.61
N GLU A 300 11.34 47.78 12.50
CA GLU A 300 11.55 49.17 12.11
C GLU A 300 10.94 50.15 13.12
N ILE A 301 9.72 49.88 13.60
CA ILE A 301 9.10 50.68 14.67
C ILE A 301 9.96 50.64 15.94
N LYS A 302 10.51 49.49 16.32
CA LYS A 302 11.42 49.38 17.48
C LYS A 302 12.70 50.19 17.26
N ARG A 303 13.32 50.11 16.08
CA ARG A 303 14.50 50.92 15.74
C ARG A 303 14.23 52.41 15.80
N GLU A 304 13.14 52.87 15.19
CA GLU A 304 12.73 54.29 15.20
C GLU A 304 12.45 54.78 16.63
N LYS A 305 11.81 53.96 17.47
CA LYS A 305 11.62 54.25 18.90
C LYS A 305 12.95 54.31 19.67
N GLU A 306 13.87 53.36 19.43
CA GLU A 306 15.20 53.37 20.03
C GLU A 306 16.02 54.60 19.61
N VAL A 307 15.89 55.07 18.37
CA VAL A 307 16.54 56.30 17.90
C VAL A 307 16.02 57.50 18.70
N VAL A 308 14.71 57.60 18.92
CA VAL A 308 14.12 58.63 19.79
C VAL A 308 14.67 58.52 21.23
N GLU A 309 14.73 57.32 21.81
CA GLU A 309 15.26 57.11 23.16
C GLU A 309 16.76 57.42 23.28
N LYS A 310 17.56 57.08 22.26
CA LYS A 310 19.00 57.37 22.22
C LYS A 310 19.25 58.87 22.07
N ILE A 311 18.44 59.58 21.28
CA ILE A 311 18.52 61.03 21.13
C ILE A 311 18.12 61.76 22.41
N GLN A 312 17.14 61.24 23.16
CA GLN A 312 16.77 61.77 24.48
C GLN A 312 17.89 61.65 25.54
N LYS A 313 18.82 60.71 25.36
CA LYS A 313 19.93 60.44 26.30
C LYS A 313 21.23 61.17 25.94
N LEU A 314 21.28 61.92 24.83
CA LEU A 314 22.46 62.68 24.39
C LEU A 314 22.38 64.13 24.88
N ASP A 315 23.41 64.62 25.58
CA ASP A 315 23.48 66.00 26.06
C ASP A 315 23.84 67.01 24.96
N VAL A 316 24.47 66.55 23.87
CA VAL A 316 24.92 67.38 22.73
C VAL A 316 24.59 66.67 21.42
N CYS A 317 23.97 67.39 20.49
CA CYS A 317 23.54 66.83 19.21
C CYS A 317 24.74 66.50 18.28
N PRO A 318 24.85 65.27 17.74
CA PRO A 318 25.96 64.88 16.87
C PRO A 318 26.05 65.65 15.55
N LEU A 319 24.93 66.19 15.07
CA LEU A 319 24.86 66.87 13.76
C LEU A 319 25.14 68.37 13.86
N CYS A 320 24.80 69.03 14.97
CA CYS A 320 24.93 70.49 15.11
C CYS A 320 25.80 70.95 16.29
N LYS A 321 26.36 70.03 17.10
CA LYS A 321 27.30 70.29 18.22
C LYS A 321 26.79 71.24 19.31
N SER A 322 25.49 71.52 19.38
CA SER A 322 24.84 72.31 20.42
C SER A 322 24.14 71.42 21.47
N LYS A 323 23.95 71.95 22.69
CA LYS A 323 23.18 71.28 23.76
C LYS A 323 21.78 70.96 23.26
N VAL A 324 21.31 69.73 23.45
CA VAL A 324 20.00 69.27 22.96
C VAL A 324 18.89 70.12 23.59
N THR A 325 18.23 70.95 22.79
CA THR A 325 17.07 71.74 23.23
C THR A 325 15.77 70.96 23.01
N LEU A 326 14.73 71.28 23.81
CA LEU A 326 13.39 70.67 23.71
C LEU A 326 12.76 70.80 22.30
N GLU A 327 13.21 71.76 21.50
CA GLU A 327 12.77 71.96 20.11
C GLU A 327 13.38 70.93 19.14
N HIS A 328 14.63 70.50 19.33
CA HIS A 328 15.25 69.44 18.52
C HIS A 328 14.58 68.08 18.75
N ILE A 329 14.24 67.76 20.00
CA ILE A 329 13.50 66.55 20.36
C ILE A 329 12.10 66.56 19.75
N LYS A 330 11.43 67.74 19.73
CA LYS A 330 10.13 67.92 19.07
C LYS A 330 10.24 67.81 17.54
N SER A 331 11.27 68.38 16.92
CA SER A 331 11.52 68.29 15.47
C SER A 331 11.66 66.84 15.00
N ILE A 332 12.57 66.10 15.63
CA ILE A 332 12.83 64.69 15.28
C ILE A 332 11.63 63.81 15.67
N GLY A 333 11.00 64.09 16.81
CA GLY A 333 9.75 63.44 17.20
C GLY A 333 8.60 63.69 16.22
N ASN A 334 8.52 64.87 15.60
CA ASN A 334 7.52 65.20 14.59
C ASN A 334 7.79 64.56 13.23
N GLU A 335 9.03 64.20 12.91
CA GLU A 335 9.39 63.46 11.70
C GLU A 335 9.24 61.94 11.87
N ILE A 336 9.56 61.40 13.05
CA ILE A 336 9.49 59.96 13.32
C ILE A 336 8.05 59.50 13.60
N LYS A 337 7.24 60.28 14.33
CA LYS A 337 5.83 59.95 14.62
C LYS A 337 5.00 59.60 13.38
N PRO A 338 4.99 60.39 12.28
CA PRO A 338 4.20 60.05 11.09
C PRO A 338 4.74 58.81 10.35
N ARG A 339 6.04 58.51 10.44
CA ARG A 339 6.59 57.25 9.89
C ARG A 339 6.15 56.04 10.69
N VAL A 340 6.21 56.12 12.02
CA VAL A 340 5.71 55.08 12.92
C VAL A 340 4.22 54.86 12.72
N LEU A 341 3.42 55.93 12.58
CA LEU A 341 1.98 55.81 12.31
C LEU A 341 1.69 55.12 10.97
N LYS A 342 2.43 55.42 9.90
CA LYS A 342 2.28 54.73 8.60
C LYS A 342 2.60 53.23 8.71
N LEU A 343 3.69 52.88 9.38
CA LEU A 343 4.05 51.46 9.61
C LEU A 343 3.00 50.75 10.47
N GLN A 344 2.44 51.45 11.45
CA GLN A 344 1.35 50.93 12.30
C GLN A 344 0.05 50.71 11.49
N GLU A 345 -0.31 51.64 10.61
CA GLU A 345 -1.46 51.50 9.70
C GLU A 345 -1.28 50.36 8.70
N GLU A 346 -0.06 50.13 8.21
CA GLU A 346 0.28 49.00 7.35
C GLU A 346 0.14 47.67 8.10
N ILE A 347 0.63 47.58 9.34
CA ILE A 347 0.43 46.42 10.21
C ILE A 347 -1.07 46.17 10.42
N ASP A 348 -1.85 47.20 10.75
CA ASP A 348 -3.30 47.05 11.00
C ASP A 348 -4.08 46.58 9.76
N LYS A 349 -3.71 47.06 8.56
CA LYS A 349 -4.31 46.60 7.29
C LYS A 349 -4.01 45.13 7.05
N VAL A 350 -2.75 44.75 7.22
CA VAL A 350 -2.26 43.39 6.99
C VAL A 350 -2.83 42.41 8.04
N LEU A 351 -3.02 42.84 9.29
CA LEU A 351 -3.68 42.04 10.34
C LEU A 351 -5.16 41.81 10.06
N LYS A 352 -5.87 42.77 9.43
CA LYS A 352 -7.24 42.55 8.95
C LYS A 352 -7.28 41.52 7.82
N GLU A 353 -6.39 41.64 6.84
CA GLU A 353 -6.24 40.65 5.77
C GLU A 353 -5.98 39.23 6.33
N LEU A 354 -5.14 39.12 7.37
CA LEU A 354 -4.84 37.86 8.04
C LEU A 354 -6.07 37.24 8.73
N LYS A 355 -6.96 38.04 9.31
CA LYS A 355 -8.23 37.54 9.87
C LYS A 355 -9.13 36.96 8.77
N ASP A 356 -9.31 37.70 7.68
CA ASP A 356 -10.13 37.24 6.55
C ASP A 356 -9.57 35.96 5.92
N ILE A 357 -8.24 35.84 5.80
CA ILE A 357 -7.57 34.64 5.31
C ILE A 357 -7.82 33.46 6.26
N LYS A 358 -7.76 33.66 7.58
CA LYS A 358 -7.99 32.60 8.57
C LYS A 358 -9.42 32.07 8.51
N GLU A 359 -10.42 32.93 8.41
CA GLU A 359 -11.83 32.53 8.28
C GLU A 359 -12.07 31.75 6.98
N LYS A 360 -11.59 32.26 5.84
CA LYS A 360 -11.70 31.56 4.55
C LYS A 360 -10.98 30.21 4.56
N ARG A 361 -9.87 30.12 5.29
CA ARG A 361 -9.10 28.88 5.44
C ARG A 361 -9.86 27.81 6.20
N GLU A 362 -10.56 28.18 7.27
CA GLU A 362 -11.35 27.22 8.06
C GLU A 362 -12.49 26.66 7.22
N PHE A 363 -13.24 27.52 6.53
CA PHE A 363 -14.29 27.11 5.60
C PHE A 363 -13.76 26.17 4.50
N LEU A 364 -12.63 26.54 3.88
CA LEU A 364 -12.02 25.73 2.81
C LEU A 364 -11.51 24.37 3.31
N LYS A 365 -11.05 24.28 4.56
CA LYS A 365 -10.66 22.99 5.16
C LYS A 365 -11.85 22.07 5.37
N GLU A 366 -12.96 22.61 5.87
CA GLU A 366 -14.21 21.86 6.05
C GLU A 366 -14.75 21.37 4.71
N ASP A 367 -14.76 22.24 3.69
CA ASP A 367 -15.15 21.86 2.33
C ASP A 367 -14.26 20.76 1.75
N ILE A 368 -12.93 20.87 1.89
CA ILE A 368 -11.98 19.83 1.45
C ILE A 368 -12.27 18.48 2.12
N GLU A 369 -12.58 18.47 3.42
CA GLU A 369 -12.91 17.26 4.16
C GLU A 369 -14.24 16.65 3.68
N ASN A 370 -15.26 17.49 3.48
CA ASN A 370 -16.56 17.07 2.97
C ASN A 370 -16.45 16.50 1.54
N THR A 371 -15.76 17.20 0.63
CA THR A 371 -15.53 16.73 -0.74
C THR A 371 -14.71 15.43 -0.76
N ALA A 372 -13.71 15.29 0.12
CA ALA A 372 -12.92 14.06 0.22
C ALA A 372 -13.78 12.87 0.68
N ASN A 373 -14.64 13.07 1.69
CA ASN A 373 -15.57 12.06 2.17
C ASN A 373 -16.59 11.65 1.11
N GLU A 374 -17.10 12.61 0.33
CA GLU A 374 -18.01 12.35 -0.78
C GLU A 374 -17.33 11.54 -1.90
N ILE A 375 -16.09 11.91 -2.28
CA ILE A 375 -15.29 11.16 -3.24
C ILE A 375 -15.09 9.71 -2.78
N GLN A 376 -14.81 9.48 -1.50
CA GLN A 376 -14.64 8.13 -0.97
C GLN A 376 -15.93 7.30 -1.10
N LYS A 377 -17.08 7.89 -0.77
CA LYS A 377 -18.39 7.21 -0.89
C LYS A 377 -18.70 6.89 -2.36
N ARG A 378 -18.53 7.86 -3.27
CA ARG A 378 -18.76 7.66 -4.71
C ARG A 378 -17.78 6.66 -5.34
N GLN A 379 -16.53 6.62 -4.89
CA GLN A 379 -15.59 5.57 -5.32
C GLN A 379 -16.06 4.18 -4.91
N SER A 380 -16.62 4.03 -3.71
CA SER A 380 -17.21 2.77 -3.28
C SER A 380 -18.42 2.38 -4.14
N ASP A 381 -19.22 3.35 -4.57
CA ASP A 381 -20.35 3.14 -5.48
C ASP A 381 -19.88 2.73 -6.87
N LEU A 382 -18.81 3.29 -7.42
CA LEU A 382 -18.27 2.87 -8.73
C LEU A 382 -17.91 1.38 -8.75
N ILE A 383 -17.34 0.87 -7.65
CA ILE A 383 -17.02 -0.56 -7.51
C ILE A 383 -18.31 -1.39 -7.47
N LYS A 384 -19.31 -0.95 -6.69
CA LYS A 384 -20.62 -1.60 -6.61
C LYS A 384 -21.34 -1.59 -7.96
N ILE A 385 -21.34 -0.48 -8.69
CA ILE A 385 -21.94 -0.34 -10.03
C ILE A 385 -21.26 -1.26 -11.04
N LYS A 386 -19.93 -1.38 -10.99
CA LYS A 386 -19.21 -2.35 -11.83
C LYS A 386 -19.65 -3.79 -11.52
N ASN A 387 -19.72 -4.14 -10.24
CA ASN A 387 -20.20 -5.46 -9.81
C ASN A 387 -21.65 -5.74 -10.23
N ILE A 388 -22.51 -4.71 -10.20
CA ILE A 388 -23.90 -4.80 -10.70
C ILE A 388 -23.89 -5.11 -12.20
N LYS A 389 -23.12 -4.37 -13.01
CA LYS A 389 -23.02 -4.59 -14.45
C LYS A 389 -22.53 -6.01 -14.80
N ASP A 390 -21.50 -6.49 -14.10
CA ASP A 390 -20.96 -7.83 -14.31
C ASP A 390 -22.03 -8.90 -13.99
N LYS A 391 -22.82 -8.71 -12.94
CA LYS A 391 -23.93 -9.62 -12.58
C LYS A 391 -25.08 -9.54 -13.58
N GLU A 392 -25.42 -8.35 -14.07
CA GLU A 392 -26.43 -8.17 -15.12
C GLU A 392 -26.04 -8.90 -16.41
N GLU A 393 -24.76 -8.88 -16.78
CA GLU A 393 -24.26 -9.63 -17.93
C GLU A 393 -24.38 -11.15 -17.71
N GLN A 394 -24.05 -11.64 -16.51
CA GLN A 394 -24.29 -13.05 -16.17
C GLN A 394 -25.77 -13.43 -16.23
N ILE A 395 -26.67 -12.56 -15.74
CA ILE A 395 -28.12 -12.76 -15.83
C ILE A 395 -28.58 -12.85 -17.29
N LYS A 396 -28.03 -12.01 -18.20
CA LYS A 396 -28.33 -12.11 -19.65
C LYS A 396 -27.92 -13.47 -20.21
N ILE A 397 -26.72 -13.95 -19.90
CA ILE A 397 -26.25 -15.27 -20.32
C ILE A 397 -27.16 -16.39 -19.78
N PHE A 398 -27.58 -16.30 -18.52
CA PHE A 398 -28.52 -17.28 -17.95
C PHE A 398 -29.90 -17.21 -18.64
N ASN A 399 -30.41 -16.03 -18.94
CA ASN A 399 -31.69 -15.88 -19.64
C ASN A 399 -31.65 -16.47 -21.06
N GLU A 400 -30.54 -16.33 -21.77
CA GLU A 400 -30.34 -17.00 -23.06
C GLU A 400 -30.32 -18.54 -22.91
N LYS A 401 -29.60 -19.06 -21.91
CA LYS A 401 -29.57 -20.50 -21.60
C LYS A 401 -30.95 -21.03 -21.19
N ILE A 402 -31.71 -20.27 -20.42
CA ILE A 402 -33.09 -20.58 -20.03
C ILE A 402 -33.98 -20.65 -21.28
N LYS A 403 -33.87 -19.65 -22.17
CA LYS A 403 -34.64 -19.62 -23.42
C LYS A 403 -34.33 -20.85 -24.29
N HIS A 404 -33.06 -21.13 -24.52
CA HIS A 404 -32.63 -22.30 -25.30
C HIS A 404 -33.10 -23.62 -24.67
N SER A 405 -32.94 -23.76 -23.36
CA SER A 405 -33.38 -24.96 -22.63
C SER A 405 -34.90 -25.14 -22.65
N ARG A 406 -35.68 -24.03 -22.63
CA ARG A 406 -37.14 -24.08 -22.80
C ARG A 406 -37.53 -24.50 -24.20
N GLU A 407 -36.88 -23.97 -25.23
CA GLU A 407 -37.12 -24.38 -26.63
C GLU A 407 -36.87 -25.89 -26.80
N GLU A 408 -35.71 -26.40 -26.38
CA GLU A 408 -35.41 -27.83 -26.42
C GLU A 408 -36.43 -28.67 -25.64
N LEU A 409 -36.84 -28.20 -24.47
CA LEU A 409 -37.84 -28.89 -23.64
C LEU A 409 -39.20 -28.96 -24.35
N THR A 410 -39.62 -27.91 -25.06
CA THR A 410 -40.85 -27.95 -25.85
C THR A 410 -40.76 -28.91 -27.03
N GLU A 411 -39.58 -29.05 -27.66
CA GLU A 411 -39.35 -30.03 -28.72
C GLU A 411 -39.41 -31.47 -28.16
N PHE A 412 -38.77 -31.72 -27.02
CA PHE A 412 -38.84 -33.02 -26.36
C PHE A 412 -40.25 -33.35 -25.88
N GLU A 413 -41.02 -32.38 -25.38
CA GLU A 413 -42.41 -32.59 -24.99
C GLU A 413 -43.33 -32.86 -26.20
N LYS A 414 -43.11 -32.19 -27.34
CA LYS A 414 -43.81 -32.52 -28.60
C LYS A 414 -43.49 -33.95 -29.06
N LYS A 415 -42.20 -34.32 -29.04
CA LYS A 415 -41.77 -35.68 -29.40
C LYS A 415 -42.32 -36.73 -28.43
N ARG A 416 -42.39 -36.41 -27.13
CA ARG A 416 -43.01 -37.27 -26.11
C ARG A 416 -44.49 -37.48 -26.39
N LYS A 417 -45.25 -36.42 -26.66
CA LYS A 417 -46.69 -36.51 -26.99
C LYS A 417 -46.92 -37.35 -28.24
N TYR A 418 -46.14 -37.13 -29.29
CA TYR A 418 -46.21 -37.92 -30.52
C TYR A 418 -46.00 -39.42 -30.23
N LEU A 419 -44.98 -39.78 -29.45
CA LEU A 419 -44.73 -41.17 -29.09
C LEU A 419 -45.77 -41.74 -28.11
N GLU A 420 -46.34 -40.92 -27.22
CA GLU A 420 -47.45 -41.32 -26.34
C GLU A 420 -48.70 -41.66 -27.16
N GLU A 421 -49.06 -40.85 -28.16
CA GLU A 421 -50.15 -41.12 -29.09
C GLU A 421 -49.94 -42.42 -29.89
N HIS A 422 -48.73 -42.63 -30.45
CA HIS A 422 -48.39 -43.85 -31.20
C HIS A 422 -48.28 -45.10 -30.31
N PHE A 423 -48.04 -44.91 -29.01
CA PHE A 423 -48.01 -46.00 -28.05
C PHE A 423 -49.43 -46.47 -27.70
N ASP A 424 -50.37 -45.54 -27.50
CA ASP A 424 -51.76 -45.84 -27.13
C ASP A 424 -52.52 -46.56 -28.26
N GLU A 425 -52.26 -46.22 -29.53
CA GLU A 425 -52.84 -46.91 -30.71
C GLU A 425 -52.47 -48.41 -30.78
N HIS A 426 -51.42 -48.81 -30.07
CA HIS A 426 -50.83 -50.13 -30.09
C HIS A 426 -51.01 -50.93 -28.79
N SER A 427 -51.73 -50.37 -27.81
CA SER A 427 -51.96 -51.00 -26.50
C SER A 427 -52.70 -52.34 -26.57
N THR A 428 -53.52 -52.56 -27.62
CA THR A 428 -54.26 -53.83 -27.85
C THR A 428 -53.47 -54.89 -28.61
N ILE A 429 -52.23 -54.63 -29.02
CA ILE A 429 -51.42 -55.60 -29.77
C ILE A 429 -51.03 -56.80 -28.90
N GLU A 430 -50.82 -56.59 -27.60
CA GLU A 430 -50.46 -57.67 -26.67
C GLU A 430 -51.65 -58.63 -26.47
N GLU A 431 -52.87 -58.09 -26.32
CA GLU A 431 -54.12 -58.87 -26.26
C GLU A 431 -54.43 -59.58 -27.60
N LYS A 432 -54.19 -58.93 -28.74
CA LYS A 432 -54.35 -59.54 -30.07
C LYS A 432 -53.36 -60.67 -30.31
N TYR A 433 -52.12 -60.52 -29.84
CA TYR A 433 -51.11 -61.57 -29.90
C TYR A 433 -51.52 -62.77 -29.04
N GLU A 434 -51.97 -62.54 -27.80
CA GLU A 434 -52.43 -63.61 -26.91
C GLU A 434 -53.66 -64.35 -27.45
N THR A 435 -54.64 -63.63 -28.00
CA THR A 435 -55.84 -64.24 -28.60
C THR A 435 -55.52 -65.05 -29.86
N LEU A 436 -54.66 -64.54 -30.77
CA LEU A 436 -54.21 -65.32 -31.93
C LEU A 436 -53.35 -66.53 -31.52
N GLN A 437 -52.56 -66.42 -30.46
CA GLN A 437 -51.79 -67.53 -29.93
C GLN A 437 -52.71 -68.61 -29.33
N LEU A 438 -53.78 -68.21 -28.63
CA LEU A 438 -54.82 -69.11 -28.14
C LEU A 438 -55.59 -69.78 -29.28
N GLU A 439 -55.91 -69.06 -30.37
CA GLU A 439 -56.57 -69.65 -31.54
C GLU A 439 -55.68 -70.65 -32.29
N VAL A 440 -54.37 -70.37 -32.43
CA VAL A 440 -53.40 -71.33 -32.98
C VAL A 440 -53.32 -72.58 -32.10
N GLN A 441 -53.36 -72.42 -30.79
CA GLN A 441 -53.45 -73.53 -29.84
C GLN A 441 -54.79 -74.27 -29.95
N GLU A 442 -55.92 -73.59 -30.14
CA GLU A 442 -57.24 -74.21 -30.29
C GLU A 442 -57.38 -75.01 -31.59
N ILE A 443 -56.79 -74.56 -32.70
CA ILE A 443 -56.75 -75.31 -33.97
C ILE A 443 -55.89 -76.57 -33.81
N SER A 444 -54.79 -76.51 -33.06
CA SER A 444 -54.03 -77.71 -32.67
C SER A 444 -54.89 -78.69 -31.83
N ILE A 445 -55.82 -78.14 -31.04
CA ILE A 445 -56.68 -78.87 -30.10
C ILE A 445 -57.92 -79.47 -30.79
N ARG A 446 -58.48 -78.88 -31.85
CA ARG A 446 -59.67 -79.42 -32.54
C ARG A 446 -59.41 -80.73 -33.29
N ASN A 447 -58.15 -81.07 -33.58
CA ASN A 447 -57.78 -82.35 -34.19
C ASN A 447 -57.55 -83.48 -33.15
N LYS A 448 -58.08 -83.32 -31.93
CA LYS A 448 -57.90 -84.24 -30.79
C LYS A 448 -58.61 -85.58 -30.89
N GLU A 449 -59.57 -85.77 -31.79
CA GLU A 449 -60.49 -86.91 -31.67
C GLU A 449 -59.99 -88.24 -32.26
N ASN A 450 -58.89 -88.28 -33.01
CA ASN A 450 -58.30 -89.55 -33.46
C ASN A 450 -56.77 -89.47 -33.54
N LEU A 451 -56.06 -89.68 -32.42
CA LEU A 451 -54.63 -90.02 -32.36
C LEU A 451 -54.30 -90.59 -30.98
N ASP A 452 -53.50 -91.66 -30.92
CA ASP A 452 -53.03 -92.32 -29.70
C ASP A 452 -52.58 -91.30 -28.63
N SER A 453 -53.10 -91.45 -27.41
CA SER A 453 -52.92 -90.53 -26.27
C SER A 453 -51.45 -90.20 -26.00
N ASP A 454 -50.56 -91.13 -26.30
CA ASP A 454 -49.13 -91.03 -26.04
C ASP A 454 -48.40 -90.21 -27.12
N ILE A 455 -48.84 -90.29 -28.37
CA ILE A 455 -48.33 -89.46 -29.48
C ILE A 455 -48.70 -88.00 -29.23
N GLN A 456 -49.95 -87.74 -28.81
CA GLN A 456 -50.43 -86.40 -28.49
C GLN A 456 -49.71 -85.78 -27.29
N TYR A 457 -49.47 -86.55 -26.22
CA TYR A 457 -48.76 -86.06 -25.04
C TYR A 457 -47.33 -85.65 -25.42
N LYS A 458 -46.62 -86.50 -26.17
CA LYS A 458 -45.25 -86.22 -26.62
C LYS A 458 -45.17 -85.09 -27.65
N GLN A 459 -46.16 -84.94 -28.52
CA GLN A 459 -46.26 -83.77 -29.41
C GLN A 459 -46.53 -82.46 -28.66
N LYS A 460 -47.35 -82.46 -27.60
CA LYS A 460 -47.52 -81.29 -26.72
C LYS A 460 -46.26 -80.92 -25.96
N GLU A 461 -45.51 -81.91 -25.47
CA GLU A 461 -44.21 -81.65 -24.83
C GLU A 461 -43.21 -81.06 -25.83
N LEU A 462 -43.22 -81.52 -27.08
CA LEU A 462 -42.42 -80.95 -28.16
C LEU A 462 -42.78 -79.52 -28.49
N GLU A 463 -44.07 -79.22 -28.68
CA GLU A 463 -44.51 -77.87 -29.00
C GLU A 463 -44.21 -76.90 -27.86
N ARG A 464 -44.43 -77.31 -26.60
CA ARG A 464 -44.08 -76.51 -25.42
C ARG A 464 -42.58 -76.25 -25.35
N ALA A 465 -41.75 -77.29 -25.52
CA ALA A 465 -40.30 -77.14 -25.51
C ALA A 465 -39.80 -76.28 -26.68
N ALA A 466 -40.39 -76.40 -27.87
CA ALA A 466 -40.05 -75.58 -29.03
C ALA A 466 -40.43 -74.10 -28.86
N ILE A 467 -41.58 -73.82 -28.23
CA ILE A 467 -41.99 -72.45 -27.87
C ILE A 467 -41.02 -71.86 -26.83
N SER A 468 -40.68 -72.64 -25.78
CA SER A 468 -39.70 -72.22 -24.77
C SER A 468 -38.32 -71.95 -25.38
N ILE A 469 -37.86 -72.78 -26.32
CA ILE A 469 -36.59 -72.54 -27.05
C ILE A 469 -36.66 -71.24 -27.85
N LYS A 470 -37.74 -70.98 -28.58
CA LYS A 470 -37.90 -69.73 -29.34
C LYS A 470 -37.91 -68.50 -28.44
N GLN A 471 -38.57 -68.60 -27.29
CA GLN A 471 -38.59 -67.52 -26.30
C GLN A 471 -37.20 -67.27 -25.71
N ILE A 472 -36.48 -68.33 -25.32
CA ILE A 472 -35.10 -68.25 -24.82
C ILE A 472 -34.17 -67.64 -25.86
N ILE A 473 -34.29 -68.00 -27.15
CA ILE A 473 -33.48 -67.42 -28.23
C ILE A 473 -33.73 -65.92 -28.36
N ARG A 474 -34.99 -65.47 -28.28
CA ARG A 474 -35.32 -64.04 -28.31
C ARG A 474 -34.72 -63.30 -27.13
N GLU A 475 -34.90 -63.82 -25.92
CA GLU A 475 -34.33 -63.22 -24.71
C GLU A 475 -32.78 -63.20 -24.77
N GLU A 476 -32.16 -64.23 -25.35
CA GLU A 476 -30.70 -64.30 -25.54
C GLU A 476 -30.20 -63.27 -26.56
N GLU A 477 -30.93 -63.07 -27.67
CA GLU A 477 -30.62 -62.06 -28.69
C GLU A 477 -30.80 -60.64 -28.13
N GLU A 478 -31.90 -60.35 -27.44
CA GLU A 478 -32.16 -59.06 -26.78
C GLU A 478 -31.05 -58.71 -25.78
N LEU A 479 -30.67 -59.66 -24.91
CA LEU A 479 -29.58 -59.46 -23.95
C LEU A 479 -28.22 -59.26 -24.63
N LYS A 480 -27.95 -59.94 -25.76
CA LYS A 480 -26.71 -59.74 -26.53
C LYS A 480 -26.67 -58.36 -27.16
N GLU A 481 -27.77 -57.87 -27.71
CA GLU A 481 -27.86 -56.51 -28.25
C GLU A 481 -27.64 -55.46 -27.14
N GLU A 482 -28.27 -55.64 -25.97
CA GLU A 482 -28.04 -54.80 -24.79
C GLU A 482 -26.55 -54.79 -24.37
N ILE A 483 -25.90 -55.96 -24.34
CA ILE A 483 -24.46 -56.06 -24.04
C ILE A 483 -23.62 -55.24 -25.02
N VAL A 484 -23.93 -55.27 -26.33
CA VAL A 484 -23.18 -54.50 -27.33
C VAL A 484 -23.35 -53.00 -27.09
N ILE A 485 -24.56 -52.53 -26.80
CA ILE A 485 -24.83 -51.11 -26.52
C ILE A 485 -24.09 -50.66 -25.27
N VAL A 486 -24.17 -51.44 -24.18
CA VAL A 486 -23.50 -51.13 -22.92
C VAL A 486 -21.97 -51.16 -23.09
N LYS A 487 -21.42 -52.08 -23.90
CA LYS A 487 -19.99 -52.13 -24.24
C LYS A 487 -19.52 -50.90 -25.03
N LYS A 488 -20.30 -50.40 -25.98
CA LYS A 488 -19.97 -49.15 -26.70
C LYS A 488 -19.91 -47.97 -25.73
N SER A 489 -20.92 -47.83 -24.86
CA SER A 489 -20.95 -46.77 -23.85
C SER A 489 -19.78 -46.88 -22.86
N LEU A 490 -19.37 -48.10 -22.50
CA LEU A 490 -18.19 -48.34 -21.66
C LEU A 490 -16.91 -47.77 -22.30
N VAL A 491 -16.67 -48.07 -23.58
CA VAL A 491 -15.46 -47.62 -24.30
C VAL A 491 -15.42 -46.10 -24.40
N GLU A 492 -16.55 -45.46 -24.69
CA GLU A 492 -16.65 -44.00 -24.72
C GLU A 492 -16.29 -43.39 -23.36
N LYS A 493 -16.88 -43.89 -22.26
CA LYS A 493 -16.56 -43.41 -20.91
C LYS A 493 -15.11 -43.69 -20.48
N GLU A 494 -14.53 -44.81 -20.89
CA GLU A 494 -13.12 -45.13 -20.62
C GLU A 494 -12.17 -44.19 -21.36
N ASN A 495 -12.49 -43.81 -22.60
CA ASN A 495 -11.73 -42.80 -23.35
C ASN A 495 -11.81 -41.42 -22.68
N ASP A 496 -13.02 -40.99 -22.28
CA ASP A 496 -13.23 -39.73 -21.58
C ASP A 496 -12.46 -39.68 -20.26
N LEU A 497 -12.46 -40.80 -19.50
CA LEU A 497 -11.69 -40.93 -18.28
C LEU A 497 -10.18 -40.77 -18.54
N SER A 498 -9.66 -41.35 -19.62
CA SER A 498 -8.25 -41.24 -20.01
C SER A 498 -7.87 -39.78 -20.33
N ILE A 499 -8.71 -39.08 -21.11
CA ILE A 499 -8.49 -37.67 -21.45
C ILE A 499 -8.48 -36.80 -20.19
N LYS A 500 -9.43 -37.01 -19.27
CA LYS A 500 -9.51 -36.25 -18.02
C LYS A 500 -8.31 -36.52 -17.09
N LYS A 501 -7.84 -37.78 -16.98
CA LYS A 501 -6.62 -38.10 -16.22
C LYS A 501 -5.39 -37.38 -16.76
N ASN A 502 -5.22 -37.33 -18.08
CA ASN A 502 -4.10 -36.61 -18.68
C ASN A 502 -4.16 -35.10 -18.38
N LYS A 503 -5.36 -34.51 -18.40
CA LYS A 503 -5.56 -33.11 -17.99
C LYS A 503 -5.21 -32.88 -16.51
N GLU A 504 -5.59 -33.80 -15.63
CA GLU A 504 -5.25 -33.76 -14.20
C GLU A 504 -3.73 -33.71 -13.99
N GLU A 505 -3.01 -34.57 -14.71
CA GLU A 505 -1.56 -34.69 -14.57
C GLU A 505 -0.81 -33.45 -15.10
N ILE A 506 -1.29 -32.87 -16.21
CA ILE A 506 -0.76 -31.61 -16.75
C ILE A 506 -0.98 -30.46 -15.75
N LEU A 507 -2.18 -30.37 -15.16
CA LEU A 507 -2.48 -29.35 -14.15
C LEU A 507 -1.59 -29.51 -12.91
N ARG A 508 -1.39 -30.74 -12.45
CA ARG A 508 -0.50 -31.03 -11.32
C ARG A 508 0.94 -30.61 -11.59
N GLN A 509 1.48 -30.92 -12.77
CA GLN A 509 2.84 -30.50 -13.14
C GLN A 509 2.98 -28.98 -13.22
N LYS A 510 1.96 -28.26 -13.71
CA LYS A 510 1.94 -26.79 -13.73
C LYS A 510 1.91 -26.22 -12.32
N ALA A 511 1.06 -26.75 -11.44
CA ALA A 511 0.99 -26.33 -10.05
C ALA A 511 2.35 -26.52 -9.33
N GLU A 512 3.03 -27.64 -9.55
CA GLU A 512 4.38 -27.87 -8.98
C GLU A 512 5.43 -26.88 -9.50
N LYS A 513 5.31 -26.39 -10.75
CA LYS A 513 6.19 -25.34 -11.27
C LYS A 513 5.93 -24.00 -10.59
N TYR A 514 4.66 -23.59 -10.50
CA TYR A 514 4.29 -22.34 -9.83
C TYR A 514 4.65 -22.33 -8.35
N ILE A 515 4.52 -23.47 -7.66
CA ILE A 515 4.95 -23.58 -6.26
C ILE A 515 6.46 -23.40 -6.13
N ARG A 516 7.25 -23.96 -7.06
CA ARG A 516 8.72 -23.76 -7.09
C ARG A 516 9.08 -22.31 -7.31
N GLU A 517 8.50 -21.68 -8.34
CA GLU A 517 8.73 -20.26 -8.64
C GLU A 517 8.35 -19.36 -7.46
N ARG A 518 7.19 -19.59 -6.84
CA ARG A 518 6.76 -18.86 -5.64
C ARG A 518 7.77 -19.01 -4.49
N ASN A 519 8.29 -20.22 -4.25
CA ASN A 519 9.25 -20.45 -3.18
C ASN A 519 10.59 -19.73 -3.45
N GLU A 520 11.03 -19.68 -4.71
CA GLU A 520 12.22 -18.90 -5.12
C GLU A 520 12.01 -17.40 -4.91
N LEU A 521 10.83 -16.87 -5.26
CA LEU A 521 10.49 -15.46 -5.02
C LEU A 521 10.47 -15.14 -3.51
N HIS A 522 9.89 -16.00 -2.67
CA HIS A 522 9.95 -15.84 -1.22
C HIS A 522 11.37 -15.92 -0.65
N GLN A 523 12.26 -16.70 -1.27
CA GLN A 523 13.66 -16.73 -0.86
C GLN A 523 14.35 -15.39 -1.20
N LYS A 524 14.14 -14.87 -2.41
CA LYS A 524 14.66 -13.55 -2.82
C LYS A 524 14.11 -12.42 -1.95
N GLN A 525 12.83 -12.47 -1.60
CA GLN A 525 12.21 -11.50 -0.68
C GLN A 525 12.93 -11.49 0.68
N ARG A 526 13.18 -12.68 1.26
CA ARG A 526 13.91 -12.82 2.53
C ARG A 526 15.36 -12.33 2.45
N GLU A 527 16.02 -12.47 1.31
CA GLU A 527 17.37 -11.95 1.08
C GLU A 527 17.35 -10.42 1.07
N ILE A 528 16.42 -9.81 0.32
CA ILE A 528 16.25 -8.35 0.27
C ILE A 528 15.86 -7.77 1.64
N ASP A 529 14.99 -8.45 2.40
CA ASP A 529 14.63 -8.03 3.76
C ASP A 529 15.84 -7.97 4.70
N ARG A 530 16.75 -8.96 4.58
CA ARG A 530 18.02 -8.95 5.34
C ARG A 530 18.88 -7.76 4.94
N GLU A 531 18.99 -7.47 3.64
CA GLU A 531 19.73 -6.29 3.16
C GLU A 531 19.13 -4.99 3.68
N ILE A 532 17.80 -4.83 3.64
CA ILE A 532 17.11 -3.67 4.21
C ILE A 532 17.41 -3.53 5.70
N SER A 533 17.41 -4.64 6.46
CA SER A 533 17.73 -4.63 7.88
C SER A 533 19.17 -4.14 8.14
N ILE A 534 20.13 -4.64 7.35
CA ILE A 534 21.54 -4.21 7.42
C ILE A 534 21.67 -2.72 7.10
N GLU A 535 21.03 -2.24 6.04
CA GLU A 535 21.07 -0.83 5.63
C GLU A 535 20.39 0.08 6.67
N LYS A 536 19.26 -0.34 7.25
CA LYS A 536 18.60 0.40 8.35
C LYS A 536 19.52 0.53 9.56
N ASN A 537 20.22 -0.54 9.95
CA ASN A 537 21.18 -0.49 11.04
C ASN A 537 22.36 0.45 10.72
N ARG A 538 22.86 0.45 9.48
CA ARG A 538 23.89 1.41 9.03
C ARG A 538 23.41 2.86 9.14
N VAL A 539 22.19 3.15 8.68
CA VAL A 539 21.58 4.48 8.81
C VAL A 539 21.47 4.88 10.28
N GLN A 540 21.03 3.99 11.16
CA GLN A 540 20.90 4.29 12.59
C GLN A 540 22.25 4.62 13.24
N ASN A 541 23.30 3.87 12.89
CA ASN A 541 24.65 4.13 13.38
C ASN A 541 25.16 5.50 12.91
N LEU A 542 24.98 5.82 11.62
CA LEU A 542 25.36 7.11 11.05
C LEU A 542 24.58 8.28 11.68
N ILE A 543 23.30 8.09 12.00
CA ILE A 543 22.49 9.08 12.71
C ILE A 543 23.06 9.33 14.10
N ASN A 544 23.42 8.28 14.83
CA ASN A 544 24.02 8.41 16.17
C ASN A 544 25.36 9.14 16.11
N GLU A 545 26.22 8.80 15.14
CA GLU A 545 27.48 9.52 14.89
C GLU A 545 27.23 11.01 14.56
N ASN A 546 26.26 11.29 13.70
CA ASN A 546 25.90 12.67 13.33
C ASN A 546 25.33 13.45 14.52
N ASN A 547 24.54 12.82 15.38
CA ASN A 547 24.02 13.44 16.59
C ASN A 547 25.15 13.79 17.57
N ASN A 548 26.15 12.92 17.73
CA ASN A 548 27.34 13.23 18.53
C ASN A 548 28.09 14.44 17.96
N LEU A 549 28.29 14.50 16.64
CA LEU A 549 28.90 15.67 15.98
C LEU A 549 28.08 16.95 16.15
N LYS A 550 26.74 16.86 16.15
CA LYS A 550 25.86 18.01 16.41
C LYS A 550 25.98 18.52 17.85
N ILE A 551 26.13 17.62 18.82
CA ILE A 551 26.42 17.99 20.22
C ILE A 551 27.78 18.69 20.31
N ASP A 552 28.81 18.15 19.65
CA ASP A 552 30.13 18.77 19.61
C ASP A 552 30.09 20.15 18.94
N LYS A 553 29.31 20.30 17.85
CA LYS A 553 29.07 21.60 17.21
C LYS A 553 28.44 22.59 18.18
N ALA A 554 27.38 22.22 18.89
CA ALA A 554 26.71 23.09 19.85
C ALA A 554 27.65 23.50 21.00
N ARG A 555 28.51 22.59 21.47
CA ARG A 555 29.53 22.88 22.48
C ARG A 555 30.56 23.90 21.97
N ILE A 556 31.04 23.75 20.74
CA ILE A 556 31.98 24.69 20.12
C ILE A 556 31.31 26.03 19.85
N GLU A 557 30.05 26.05 19.40
CA GLU A 557 29.29 27.30 19.18
C GLU A 557 29.08 28.08 20.48
N ALA A 558 28.78 27.40 21.60
CA ALA A 558 28.71 28.05 22.91
C ALA A 558 30.07 28.66 23.31
N GLN A 559 31.19 27.97 23.04
CA GLN A 559 32.53 28.51 23.27
C GLN A 559 32.82 29.73 22.38
N VAL A 560 32.42 29.69 21.10
CA VAL A 560 32.54 30.81 20.17
C VAL A 560 31.73 32.00 20.66
N GLN A 561 30.48 31.81 21.09
CA GLN A 561 29.62 32.88 21.61
C GLN A 561 30.19 33.51 22.89
N ASN A 562 30.73 32.70 23.80
CA ASN A 562 31.40 33.22 25.00
C ASN A 562 32.60 34.10 24.61
N LEU A 563 33.46 33.63 23.70
CA LEU A 563 34.60 34.41 23.20
C LEU A 563 34.18 35.67 22.43
N GLU A 564 33.08 35.62 21.68
CA GLU A 564 32.51 36.81 21.02
C GLU A 564 31.99 37.84 22.02
N THR A 565 31.40 37.38 23.13
CA THR A 565 30.97 38.24 24.23
C THR A 565 32.18 38.87 24.92
N ASP A 566 33.21 38.08 25.21
CA ASP A 566 34.46 38.56 25.83
C ASP A 566 35.18 39.61 24.95
N ILE A 567 35.02 39.58 23.62
CA ILE A 567 35.56 40.60 22.71
C ILE A 567 34.82 41.93 22.83
N LEU A 568 33.52 41.94 23.15
CA LEU A 568 32.74 43.17 23.30
C LEU A 568 33.24 44.03 24.45
N ASP A 569 33.89 43.44 25.46
CA ASP A 569 34.53 44.15 26.58
C ASP A 569 35.76 44.97 26.16
N TYR A 570 36.25 44.80 24.92
CA TYR A 570 37.41 45.50 24.36
C TYR A 570 37.06 46.36 23.12
N PRO A 571 36.27 47.43 23.27
CA PRO A 571 35.96 48.32 22.15
C PRO A 571 37.19 49.10 21.67
N ASN A 572 37.36 49.20 20.34
CA ASN A 572 38.38 50.03 19.65
C ASN A 572 39.85 49.68 19.93
N ILE A 573 40.22 48.39 19.92
CA ILE A 573 41.60 47.92 20.12
C ILE A 573 42.20 47.35 18.83
N GLU A 574 43.45 47.72 18.52
CA GLU A 574 44.23 47.15 17.42
C GLU A 574 44.75 45.74 17.78
N PHE A 575 44.40 44.74 16.97
CA PHE A 575 44.82 43.36 17.19
C PHE A 575 46.25 43.11 16.68
N ILE A 576 47.08 42.52 17.54
CA ILE A 576 48.45 42.12 17.22
C ILE A 576 48.42 40.71 16.64
N LYS A 577 49.05 40.49 15.49
CA LYS A 577 49.25 39.14 14.93
C LYS A 577 50.53 38.54 15.54
N GLY A 578 50.45 37.36 16.17
CA GLY A 578 51.62 36.68 16.73
C GLY A 578 51.29 35.39 17.48
N ASN A 579 52.33 34.72 18.01
CA ASN A 579 52.18 33.49 18.79
C ASN A 579 51.54 33.78 20.17
N LYS A 580 50.51 33.00 20.54
CA LYS A 580 49.77 33.09 21.81
C LYS A 580 50.70 33.02 23.02
N GLU A 581 51.69 32.14 22.99
CA GLU A 581 52.66 31.99 24.09
C GLU A 581 53.51 33.23 24.31
N HIS A 582 53.89 33.91 23.23
CA HIS A 582 54.67 35.15 23.28
C HIS A 582 53.84 36.30 23.86
N MET A 583 52.55 36.38 23.52
CA MET A 583 51.64 37.38 24.08
C MET A 583 51.37 37.14 25.57
N GLN A 584 51.22 35.88 26.00
CA GLN A 584 51.08 35.54 27.42
C GLN A 584 52.34 35.89 28.22
N GLN A 585 53.54 35.64 27.68
CA GLN A 585 54.79 36.05 28.31
C GLN A 585 54.92 37.58 28.40
N LYS A 586 54.48 38.31 27.38
CA LYS A 586 54.42 39.78 27.41
C LYS A 586 53.44 40.29 28.47
N ILE A 587 52.25 39.69 28.57
CA ILE A 587 51.28 40.05 29.61
C ILE A 587 51.88 39.86 31.01
N ARG A 588 52.52 38.71 31.27
CA ARG A 588 53.18 38.46 32.57
C ARG A 588 54.24 39.50 32.89
N LYS A 589 55.11 39.84 31.92
CA LYS A 589 56.12 40.90 32.08
C LYS A 589 55.49 42.27 32.34
N ILE A 590 54.40 42.60 31.64
CA ILE A 590 53.68 43.86 31.83
C ILE A 590 53.02 43.90 33.22
N GLU A 591 52.38 42.81 33.67
CA GLU A 591 51.78 42.70 35.01
C GLU A 591 52.83 42.77 36.13
N GLU A 592 54.01 42.16 35.94
CA GLU A 592 55.16 42.32 36.83
C GLU A 592 55.68 43.76 36.88
N THR A 593 55.72 44.46 35.74
CA THR A 593 56.11 45.88 35.73
C THR A 593 55.06 46.80 36.36
N LEU A 594 53.77 46.53 36.13
CA LEU A 594 52.67 47.28 36.73
C LEU A 594 52.60 47.10 38.25
N SER A 595 52.84 45.89 38.75
CA SER A 595 52.92 45.62 40.20
C SER A 595 54.12 46.31 40.86
N ARG A 596 55.25 46.46 40.16
CA ARG A 596 56.42 47.24 40.64
C ARG A 596 56.18 48.75 40.66
N ILE A 597 55.36 49.28 39.76
CA ILE A 597 55.04 50.72 39.65
C ILE A 597 54.09 51.17 40.78
N GLY A 598 53.26 50.27 41.33
CA GLY A 598 52.42 50.54 42.51
C GLY A 598 51.30 51.56 42.29
N THR A 599 50.84 52.20 43.37
CA THR A 599 49.79 53.23 43.31
C THR A 599 50.36 54.56 42.84
N VAL A 600 50.17 54.87 41.55
CA VAL A 600 50.52 56.15 40.93
C VAL A 600 49.32 57.10 40.98
N ASN A 601 49.59 58.37 41.30
CA ASN A 601 48.60 59.44 41.30
C ASN A 601 48.22 59.82 39.85
N MET A 602 47.06 59.37 39.38
CA MET A 602 46.61 59.66 38.00
C MET A 602 46.20 61.13 37.79
N ARG A 603 45.88 61.88 38.86
CA ARG A 603 45.59 63.32 38.80
C ARG A 603 46.83 64.16 38.50
N SER A 604 48.04 63.61 38.64
CA SER A 604 49.28 64.30 38.25
C SER A 604 49.33 64.64 36.75
N LEU A 605 48.62 63.89 35.90
CA LEU A 605 48.50 64.18 34.47
C LEU A 605 47.71 65.47 34.22
N GLU A 606 46.58 65.64 34.91
CA GLU A 606 45.71 66.82 34.80
C GLU A 606 46.36 68.05 35.44
N VAL A 607 46.95 67.88 36.63
CA VAL A 607 47.61 68.98 37.38
C VAL A 607 48.89 69.47 36.68
N TYR A 608 49.63 68.61 35.97
CA TYR A 608 50.78 69.06 35.15
C TYR A 608 50.32 69.87 33.93
N GLU A 609 49.14 69.58 33.36
CA GLU A 609 48.63 70.32 32.20
C GLU A 609 48.05 71.70 32.58
N GLU A 610 47.65 71.88 33.84
CA GLU A 610 47.14 73.14 34.40
C GLU A 610 48.23 74.11 34.91
N VAL A 611 49.45 73.60 35.19
CA VAL A 611 50.63 74.37 35.64
C VAL A 611 51.47 74.79 34.45
#